data_AF-A0A2S9FAZ6-F1
#
_entry.id   AF-A0A2S9FAZ6-F1
#
_cell.length_a   1.000
_cell.length_b   1.000
_cell.length_c   1.000
_cell.angle_alpha   90.00
_cell.angle_beta   90.00
_cell.angle_gamma   90.00
#
_symmetry.space_group_name_H-M   'P 1'
#
loop_
_entity.id
_entity.type
_entity.pdbx_description
1 polymer ?
#
loop_
_entity_poly.entity_id
_entity_poly.type
_entity_poly.pdbx_seq_one_letter_code
_entity_poly.pdbx_strand_id
1 'polypeptide(L)'
;MPIATLKKLLAALAIVGMLASGIGIASYLIAGNYRDQGTVAAPRYTPPVPPPPSVPTAKEFVIEVVVTAQNCDPAGACLYTYTINPKYVGLHPFPEAPFTVEYEVTGGHQPQPGRFTVSGDQAEILKDVALEGPPGARLSANVVRVLEQPPAPVGAPPPPAPPVEPAPAP
;
A
#
# COMPACT_ATOMS: atom_id res chain seq x y z
N MET A 1 -8.19 29.00 -88.06
CA MET A 1 -9.07 28.29 -87.10
C MET A 1 -10.06 29.31 -86.52
N PRO A 2 -11.37 29.02 -86.48
CA PRO A 2 -12.34 29.98 -85.98
C PRO A 2 -12.12 30.25 -84.48
N ILE A 3 -12.29 31.50 -84.07
CA ILE A 3 -12.01 32.03 -82.72
C ILE A 3 -12.72 31.21 -81.62
N ALA A 4 -13.86 30.59 -81.95
CA ALA A 4 -14.60 29.70 -81.05
C ALA A 4 -13.84 28.42 -80.69
N THR A 5 -13.07 27.83 -81.61
CA THR A 5 -12.31 26.60 -81.37
C THR A 5 -11.09 26.87 -80.50
N LEU A 6 -10.44 28.02 -80.66
CA LEU A 6 -9.31 28.45 -79.84
C LEU A 6 -9.72 28.72 -78.39
N LYS A 7 -10.87 29.37 -78.18
CA LYS A 7 -11.43 29.60 -76.83
C LYS A 7 -11.78 28.28 -76.10
N LYS A 8 -12.33 27.29 -76.82
CA LYS A 8 -12.62 25.97 -76.26
C LYS A 8 -11.36 25.20 -75.86
N LEU A 9 -10.30 25.31 -76.66
CA LEU A 9 -9.02 24.65 -76.39
C LEU A 9 -8.31 25.26 -75.17
N LEU A 10 -8.34 26.58 -75.03
CA LEU A 10 -7.79 27.28 -73.86
C LEU A 10 -8.59 26.99 -72.58
N ALA A 11 -9.92 26.93 -72.66
CA ALA A 11 -10.76 26.57 -71.52
C ALA A 11 -10.49 25.14 -71.04
N ALA A 12 -10.34 24.18 -71.97
CA ALA A 12 -10.00 22.80 -71.63
C ALA A 12 -8.62 22.70 -70.95
N LEU A 13 -7.63 23.45 -71.44
CA LEU A 13 -6.27 23.47 -70.88
C LEU A 13 -6.23 24.11 -69.48
N ALA A 14 -7.03 25.15 -69.23
CA ALA A 14 -7.17 25.78 -67.92
C ALA A 14 -7.80 24.85 -66.87
N ILE A 15 -8.82 24.06 -67.26
CA ILE A 15 -9.47 23.09 -66.38
C ILE A 15 -8.50 21.96 -66.00
N VAL A 16 -7.76 21.42 -66.97
CA VAL A 16 -6.74 20.38 -66.72
C VAL A 16 -5.60 20.92 -65.85
N GLY A 17 -5.16 22.17 -66.07
CA GLY A 17 -4.14 22.82 -65.25
C GLY A 17 -4.54 22.97 -63.78
N MET A 18 -5.78 23.39 -63.50
CA MET A 18 -6.27 23.52 -62.12
C MET A 18 -6.41 22.16 -61.40
N LEU A 19 -6.83 21.11 -62.12
CA LEU A 19 -6.97 19.76 -61.56
C LEU A 19 -5.62 19.11 -61.22
N ALA A 20 -4.57 19.34 -62.01
CA ALA A 20 -3.25 18.79 -61.76
C ALA A 20 -2.51 19.47 -60.59
N SER A 21 -2.74 20.78 -60.37
CA SER A 21 -2.08 21.52 -59.28
C SER A 21 -2.61 21.23 -57.88
N GLY A 22 -3.87 20.82 -57.74
CA GLY A 22 -4.50 20.60 -56.44
C GLY A 22 -4.06 19.32 -55.73
N ILE A 23 -3.79 18.26 -56.49
CA ILE A 23 -3.52 16.93 -55.92
C ILE A 23 -2.06 16.80 -55.42
N GLY A 24 -1.10 17.42 -56.12
CA GLY A 24 0.33 17.27 -55.81
C GLY A 24 0.76 17.84 -54.45
N ILE A 25 0.21 18.99 -54.04
CA ILE A 25 0.58 19.65 -52.78
C ILE A 25 0.05 18.86 -51.57
N ALA A 26 -1.16 18.31 -51.68
CA ALA A 26 -1.75 17.47 -50.63
C ALA A 26 -0.97 16.16 -50.45
N SER A 27 -0.53 15.52 -51.55
CA SER A 27 0.29 14.30 -51.48
C SER A 27 1.64 14.54 -50.81
N TYR A 28 2.30 15.67 -51.09
CA TYR A 28 3.61 15.99 -50.50
C TYR A 28 3.52 16.29 -49.01
N LEU A 29 2.48 17.01 -48.56
CA LEU A 29 2.27 17.28 -47.13
C LEU A 29 1.92 16.02 -46.34
N ILE A 30 1.13 15.11 -46.91
CA ILE A 30 0.77 13.84 -46.25
C ILE A 30 1.97 12.89 -46.21
N ALA A 31 2.72 12.75 -47.32
CA ALA A 31 3.88 11.88 -47.37
C ALA A 31 5.06 12.39 -46.52
N GLY A 32 5.27 13.72 -46.45
CA GLY A 32 6.28 14.34 -45.57
C GLY A 32 5.99 14.06 -44.09
N ASN A 33 4.74 14.20 -43.67
CA ASN A 33 4.33 13.96 -42.29
C ASN A 33 4.48 12.49 -41.86
N TYR A 34 4.38 11.54 -42.79
CA TYR A 34 4.60 10.11 -42.52
C TYR A 34 6.09 9.75 -42.34
N ARG A 35 7.01 10.53 -42.91
CA ARG A 35 8.46 10.27 -42.75
C ARG A 35 9.04 10.86 -41.47
N ASP A 36 8.42 11.92 -40.93
CA ASP A 36 8.78 12.53 -39.64
C ASP A 36 8.09 11.89 -38.43
N GLN A 37 7.14 10.97 -38.63
CA GLN A 37 6.69 10.05 -37.58
C GLN A 37 7.74 8.97 -37.31
N GLY A 38 8.98 9.39 -37.08
CA GLY A 38 9.88 8.64 -36.23
C GLY A 38 9.15 8.42 -34.92
N THR A 39 8.95 7.16 -34.58
CA THR A 39 8.26 6.66 -33.38
C THR A 39 8.87 7.31 -32.14
N VAL A 40 8.34 8.46 -31.72
CA VAL A 40 8.59 9.00 -30.38
C VAL A 40 7.82 8.10 -29.44
N ALA A 41 8.49 7.05 -28.97
CA ALA A 41 7.97 6.19 -27.92
C ALA A 41 7.59 7.07 -26.73
N ALA A 42 6.34 6.98 -26.27
CA ALA A 42 5.91 7.62 -25.04
C ALA A 42 6.90 7.25 -23.91
N PRO A 43 7.26 8.19 -23.01
CA PRO A 43 8.14 7.89 -21.90
C PRO A 43 7.56 6.70 -21.12
N ARG A 44 8.31 5.60 -21.08
CA ARG A 44 7.92 4.42 -20.31
C ARG A 44 8.05 4.76 -18.83
N TYR A 45 6.93 4.77 -18.13
CA TYR A 45 6.94 4.82 -16.67
C TYR A 45 7.53 3.50 -16.16
N THR A 46 8.77 3.55 -15.70
CA THR A 46 9.36 2.49 -14.88
C THR A 46 9.00 2.78 -13.43
N PRO A 47 8.13 1.99 -12.78
CA PRO A 47 7.88 2.15 -11.36
C PRO A 47 9.20 2.01 -10.59
N PRO A 48 9.37 2.76 -9.48
CA PRO A 48 10.49 2.55 -8.58
C PRO A 48 10.56 1.10 -8.13
N VAL A 49 11.76 0.53 -8.10
CA VAL A 49 11.99 -0.79 -7.51
C VAL A 49 11.68 -0.70 -6.01
N PRO A 50 10.82 -1.57 -5.46
CA PRO A 50 10.55 -1.60 -4.02
C PRO A 50 11.86 -1.76 -3.24
N PRO A 51 12.00 -1.09 -2.09
CA PRO A 51 13.17 -1.30 -1.26
C PRO A 51 13.24 -2.76 -0.80
N PRO A 52 14.45 -3.28 -0.53
CA PRO A 52 14.61 -4.65 -0.08
C PRO A 52 13.85 -4.90 1.24
N PRO A 53 13.39 -6.14 1.48
CA PRO A 53 12.83 -6.54 2.76
C PRO A 53 13.84 -6.30 3.88
N SER A 54 13.36 -5.75 4.98
CA SER A 54 14.18 -5.47 6.16
C SER A 54 13.35 -5.71 7.40
N VAL A 55 14.03 -6.07 8.49
CA VAL A 55 13.35 -6.30 9.75
C VAL A 55 12.86 -4.97 10.30
N PRO A 56 11.53 -4.85 10.53
CA PRO A 56 10.96 -3.62 11.04
C PRO A 56 11.60 -3.16 12.35
N THR A 57 11.74 -1.86 12.49
CA THR A 57 12.17 -1.22 13.73
C THR A 57 10.97 -0.86 14.60
N ALA A 58 11.18 -0.67 15.92
CA ALA A 58 10.12 -0.31 16.85
C ALA A 58 9.34 0.96 16.44
N LYS A 59 10.01 1.91 15.77
CA LYS A 59 9.42 3.18 15.32
C LYS A 59 8.46 3.04 14.14
N GLU A 60 8.50 1.90 13.45
CA GLU A 60 7.64 1.63 12.29
C GLU A 60 6.34 0.93 12.68
N PHE A 61 6.09 0.76 13.98
CA PHE A 61 4.84 0.25 14.52
C PHE A 61 4.14 1.30 15.35
N VAL A 62 2.86 1.49 15.06
CA VAL A 62 1.94 2.27 15.88
C VAL A 62 0.92 1.30 16.44
N ILE A 63 0.84 1.18 17.77
CA ILE A 63 -0.13 0.31 18.43
C ILE A 63 -1.24 1.18 19.01
N GLU A 64 -2.43 1.06 18.45
CA GLU A 64 -3.63 1.65 19.02
C GLU A 64 -4.17 0.73 20.12
N VAL A 65 -4.52 1.29 21.27
CA VAL A 65 -5.13 0.56 22.39
C VAL A 65 -6.61 0.92 22.45
N VAL A 66 -7.47 -0.05 22.15
CA VAL A 66 -8.92 0.12 22.15
C VAL A 66 -9.48 -0.50 23.43
N VAL A 67 -9.98 0.33 24.34
CA VAL A 67 -10.66 -0.13 25.55
C VAL A 67 -12.05 -0.64 25.17
N THR A 68 -12.29 -1.94 25.36
CA THR A 68 -13.56 -2.61 25.02
C THR A 68 -14.51 -2.66 26.20
N ALA A 69 -13.99 -2.71 27.44
CA ALA A 69 -14.79 -2.62 28.65
C ALA A 69 -14.04 -1.88 29.75
N GLN A 70 -14.79 -1.24 30.63
CA GLN A 70 -14.28 -0.56 31.82
C GLN A 70 -15.22 -0.84 32.99
N ASN A 71 -14.67 -1.32 34.11
CA ASN A 71 -15.40 -1.50 35.34
C ASN A 71 -14.65 -0.81 36.49
N CYS A 72 -15.27 0.18 37.12
CA CYS A 72 -14.65 0.96 38.18
C CYS A 72 -15.28 0.67 39.53
N ASP A 73 -14.47 0.32 40.52
CA ASP A 73 -14.92 0.29 41.90
C ASP A 73 -15.06 1.74 42.42
N PRO A 74 -16.22 2.16 42.94
CA PRO A 74 -16.43 3.52 43.46
C PRO A 74 -15.50 3.90 44.61
N ALA A 75 -14.84 2.94 45.27
CA ALA A 75 -13.86 3.17 46.32
C ALA A 75 -12.43 2.70 45.96
N GLY A 76 -12.18 2.27 44.72
CA GLY A 76 -10.95 1.57 44.35
C GLY A 76 -10.46 1.82 42.92
N ALA A 77 -9.78 0.81 42.35
CA ALA A 77 -9.22 0.85 41.01
C ALA A 77 -10.28 0.58 39.92
N CYS A 78 -9.95 0.92 38.69
CA CYS A 78 -10.73 0.55 37.51
C CYS A 78 -10.04 -0.60 36.77
N LEU A 79 -10.82 -1.62 36.42
CA LEU A 79 -10.43 -2.68 35.52
C LEU A 79 -10.78 -2.29 34.09
N TYR A 80 -9.78 -2.22 33.23
CA TYR A 80 -9.90 -1.92 31.81
C TYR A 80 -9.64 -3.18 30.99
N THR A 81 -10.61 -3.62 30.22
CA THR A 81 -10.39 -4.63 29.18
C THR A 81 -10.05 -3.90 27.89
N TYR A 82 -8.93 -4.26 27.27
CA TYR A 82 -8.49 -3.64 26.02
C TYR A 82 -8.04 -4.66 24.99
N THR A 83 -8.13 -4.25 23.74
CA THR A 83 -7.56 -4.94 22.59
C THR A 83 -6.55 -4.02 21.91
N ILE A 84 -5.41 -4.58 21.51
CA ILE A 84 -4.41 -3.84 20.74
C ILE A 84 -4.67 -3.97 19.23
N ASN A 85 -4.44 -2.89 18.51
CA ASN A 85 -4.53 -2.83 17.06
C ASN A 85 -3.20 -2.31 16.50
N PRO A 86 -2.22 -3.20 16.25
CA PRO A 86 -0.92 -2.81 15.71
C PRO A 86 -1.04 -2.47 14.22
N LYS A 87 -0.46 -1.33 13.85
CA LYS A 87 -0.35 -0.87 12.47
C LYS A 87 1.12 -0.70 12.10
N TYR A 88 1.53 -1.34 11.01
CA TYR A 88 2.82 -1.09 10.39
C TYR A 88 2.75 0.17 9.51
N VAL A 89 3.69 1.09 9.72
CA VAL A 89 3.80 2.37 8.99
C VAL A 89 5.14 2.53 8.29
N GLY A 90 5.98 1.49 8.29
CA GLY A 90 7.25 1.51 7.58
C GLY A 90 7.07 1.38 6.06
N LEU A 91 8.16 1.64 5.34
CA LEU A 91 8.20 1.68 3.88
C LEU A 91 8.79 0.41 3.26
N HIS A 92 9.18 -0.56 4.11
CA HIS A 92 9.83 -1.80 3.71
C HIS A 92 8.84 -2.96 3.78
N PRO A 93 8.90 -3.90 2.83
CA PRO A 93 8.16 -5.15 2.98
C PRO A 93 8.73 -5.95 4.15
N PHE A 94 7.88 -6.76 4.78
CA PHE A 94 8.30 -7.64 5.86
C PHE A 94 9.28 -8.71 5.38
N PRO A 95 10.21 -9.14 6.25
CA PRO A 95 11.05 -10.29 5.97
C PRO A 95 10.21 -11.57 5.86
N GLU A 96 10.71 -12.57 5.15
CA GLU A 96 10.08 -13.90 5.11
C GLU A 96 10.17 -14.60 6.47
N ALA A 97 11.22 -14.29 7.25
CA ALA A 97 11.40 -14.84 8.59
C ALA A 97 10.42 -14.18 9.58
N PRO A 98 9.77 -14.96 10.47
CA PRO A 98 8.90 -14.40 11.49
C PRO A 98 9.70 -13.53 12.46
N PHE A 99 9.04 -12.53 13.03
CA PHE A 99 9.62 -11.66 14.04
C PHE A 99 8.62 -11.37 15.16
N THR A 100 9.14 -11.09 16.35
CA THR A 100 8.33 -10.77 17.53
C THR A 100 8.47 -9.29 17.85
N VAL A 101 7.34 -8.63 18.04
CA VAL A 101 7.26 -7.25 18.50
C VAL A 101 6.94 -7.27 19.99
N GLU A 102 7.84 -6.73 20.80
CA GLU A 102 7.62 -6.51 22.23
C GLU A 102 7.14 -5.08 22.45
N TYR A 103 6.05 -4.95 23.20
CA TYR A 103 5.45 -3.67 23.52
C TYR A 103 5.09 -3.62 25.01
N GLU A 104 4.82 -2.43 25.51
CA GLU A 104 4.31 -2.21 26.87
C GLU A 104 3.08 -1.30 26.82
N VAL A 105 2.02 -1.68 27.53
CA VAL A 105 0.83 -0.86 27.71
C VAL A 105 1.00 -0.03 28.97
N THR A 106 0.94 1.28 28.81
CA THR A 106 1.08 2.29 29.86
C THR A 106 -0.27 2.95 30.12
N GLY A 107 -0.39 3.68 31.23
CA GLY A 107 -1.62 4.37 31.66
C GLY A 107 -2.38 3.66 32.77
N GLY A 108 -2.12 2.37 32.99
CA GLY A 108 -2.55 1.64 34.19
C GLY A 108 -1.73 1.97 35.43
N HIS A 109 -1.90 1.20 36.50
CA HIS A 109 -1.09 1.34 37.72
C HIS A 109 0.38 0.97 37.54
N GLN A 110 0.66 0.01 36.64
CA GLN A 110 2.00 -0.39 36.23
C GLN A 110 2.01 -0.63 34.71
N PRO A 111 3.14 -0.37 34.02
CA PRO A 111 3.30 -0.78 32.62
C PRO A 111 3.16 -2.29 32.48
N GLN A 112 2.32 -2.75 31.55
CA GLN A 112 2.13 -4.17 31.26
C GLN A 112 2.86 -4.56 29.98
N PRO A 113 3.89 -5.42 30.04
CA PRO A 113 4.57 -5.91 28.84
C PRO A 113 3.67 -6.87 28.07
N GLY A 114 3.72 -6.79 26.75
CA GLY A 114 3.06 -7.67 25.81
C GLY A 114 3.97 -8.02 24.64
N ARG A 115 3.62 -9.08 23.92
CA ARG A 115 4.31 -9.45 22.69
C ARG A 115 3.33 -10.00 21.67
N PHE A 116 3.62 -9.78 20.39
CA PHE A 116 2.94 -10.47 19.29
C PHE A 116 3.96 -10.90 18.25
N THR A 117 3.67 -12.00 17.56
CA THR A 117 4.52 -12.51 16.49
C THR A 117 3.87 -12.20 15.15
N VAL A 118 4.68 -11.73 14.20
CA VAL A 118 4.28 -11.47 12.83
C VAL A 118 4.95 -12.51 11.94
N SER A 119 4.16 -13.20 11.12
CA SER A 119 4.63 -14.18 10.15
C SER A 119 3.95 -13.90 8.80
N GLY A 120 4.75 -13.52 7.80
CA GLY A 120 4.21 -13.02 6.53
C GLY A 120 3.30 -11.81 6.76
N ASP A 121 2.06 -11.88 6.29
CA ASP A 121 1.07 -10.79 6.44
C ASP A 121 0.17 -10.95 7.68
N GLN A 122 0.38 -11.97 8.50
CA GLN A 122 -0.46 -12.27 9.65
C GLN A 122 0.25 -11.94 10.96
N ALA A 123 -0.44 -11.24 11.85
CA ALA A 123 0.01 -10.95 13.21
C ALA A 123 -0.87 -11.70 14.21
N GLU A 124 -0.23 -12.49 15.07
CA GLU A 124 -0.91 -13.19 16.17
C GLU A 124 -1.05 -12.26 17.36
N ILE A 125 -2.21 -11.62 17.47
CA ILE A 125 -2.49 -10.57 18.44
C ILE A 125 -3.32 -11.11 19.61
N LEU A 126 -2.87 -10.83 20.84
CA LEU A 126 -3.65 -11.07 22.06
C LEU A 126 -4.79 -10.04 22.16
N LYS A 127 -6.00 -10.54 22.43
CA LYS A 127 -7.21 -9.74 22.60
C LYS A 127 -7.70 -9.79 24.05
N ASP A 128 -8.50 -8.80 24.41
CA ASP A 128 -9.26 -8.75 25.67
C ASP A 128 -8.41 -8.93 26.94
N VAL A 129 -7.28 -8.23 26.97
CA VAL A 129 -6.39 -8.21 28.14
C VAL A 129 -6.96 -7.25 29.19
N ALA A 130 -7.05 -7.71 30.43
CA ALA A 130 -7.48 -6.91 31.57
C ALA A 130 -6.28 -6.20 32.23
N LEU A 131 -6.41 -4.90 32.47
CA LEU A 131 -5.42 -4.05 33.13
C LEU A 131 -6.09 -3.18 34.19
N GLU A 132 -5.51 -3.15 35.37
CA GLU A 132 -5.93 -2.24 36.44
C GLU A 132 -5.28 -0.86 36.28
N GLY A 133 -6.09 0.19 36.47
CA GLY A 133 -5.64 1.57 36.36
C GLY A 133 -6.47 2.54 37.20
N PRO A 134 -5.99 3.79 37.33
CA PRO A 134 -6.72 4.84 38.02
C PRO A 134 -7.99 5.23 37.24
N PRO A 135 -9.01 5.81 37.90
CA PRO A 135 -10.18 6.32 37.21
C PRO A 135 -9.83 7.36 36.14
N GLY A 136 -10.29 7.11 34.90
CA GLY A 136 -9.99 7.95 33.74
C GLY A 136 -8.61 7.72 33.12
N ALA A 137 -7.98 6.57 33.39
CA ALA A 137 -6.74 6.16 32.75
C ALA A 137 -6.84 6.22 31.22
N ARG A 138 -5.81 6.78 30.58
CA ARG A 138 -5.62 6.74 29.13
C ARG A 138 -4.56 5.69 28.83
N LEU A 139 -5.00 4.56 28.29
CA LEU A 139 -4.09 3.48 27.93
C LEU A 139 -3.38 3.79 26.62
N SER A 140 -2.08 3.52 26.56
CA SER A 140 -1.27 3.71 25.35
C SER A 140 -0.18 2.65 25.29
N ALA A 141 0.13 2.15 24.09
CA ALA A 141 1.12 1.10 23.89
C ALA A 141 2.40 1.67 23.27
N ASN A 142 3.54 1.39 23.89
CA ASN A 142 4.86 1.73 23.37
C ASN A 142 5.56 0.48 22.88
N VAL A 143 6.11 0.52 21.67
CA VAL A 143 6.91 -0.57 21.14
C VAL A 143 8.34 -0.45 21.67
N VAL A 144 8.79 -1.47 22.38
CA VAL A 144 10.10 -1.48 23.06
C VAL A 144 11.16 -1.98 22.10
N ARG A 145 10.90 -3.12 21.45
CA ARG A 145 11.86 -3.75 20.52
C ARG A 145 11.17 -4.69 19.55
N VAL A 146 11.89 -4.96 18.47
CA VAL A 146 11.54 -5.99 17.48
C VAL A 146 12.68 -6.99 17.47
N LEU A 147 12.35 -8.26 17.63
CA LEU A 147 13.30 -9.36 17.67
C LEU A 147 13.03 -10.25 16.46
N GLU A 148 14.08 -10.53 15.69
CA GLU A 148 14.03 -11.60 14.69
C GLU A 148 13.83 -12.93 15.41
N GLN A 149 12.84 -13.72 14.97
CA GLN A 149 12.70 -15.07 15.49
C GLN A 149 13.78 -15.92 14.83
N PRO A 150 14.63 -16.63 15.59
CA PRO A 150 15.53 -17.61 15.01
C PRO A 150 14.70 -18.63 14.22
N PRO A 151 15.18 -19.11 13.06
CA PRO A 151 14.49 -20.16 12.34
C PRO A 151 14.26 -21.34 13.30
N ALA A 152 13.02 -21.81 13.38
CA ALA A 152 12.68 -22.93 14.23
C ALA A 152 13.63 -24.11 13.90
N PRO A 153 14.15 -24.84 14.91
CA PRO A 153 14.95 -26.02 14.66
C PRO A 153 14.19 -26.95 13.72
N VAL A 154 14.86 -27.42 12.67
CA VAL A 154 14.26 -28.33 11.68
C VAL A 154 13.70 -29.55 12.42
N GLY A 155 12.37 -29.73 12.42
CA GLY A 155 11.68 -30.81 13.12
C GLY A 155 11.03 -30.43 14.46
N ALA A 156 11.09 -29.17 14.88
CA ALA A 156 10.28 -28.70 16.00
C ALA A 156 8.78 -28.71 15.60
N PRO A 157 7.88 -29.26 16.43
CA PRO A 157 6.45 -29.10 16.20
C PRO A 157 6.11 -27.60 16.15
N PRO A 158 5.15 -27.18 15.31
CA PRO A 158 4.72 -25.78 15.27
C PRO A 158 4.37 -25.32 16.69
N PRO A 159 4.65 -24.05 17.03
CA PRO A 159 4.26 -23.52 18.34
C PRO A 159 2.77 -23.83 18.55
N PRO A 160 2.38 -24.27 19.76
CA PRO A 160 1.00 -24.58 20.04
C PRO A 160 0.16 -23.36 19.69
N ALA A 161 -0.86 -23.56 18.84
CA ALA A 161 -1.84 -22.53 18.55
C ALA A 161 -2.35 -21.98 19.89
N PRO A 162 -2.60 -20.66 19.99
CA PRO A 162 -3.14 -20.08 21.21
C PRO A 162 -4.38 -20.87 21.66
N PRO A 163 -4.62 -21.01 22.98
CA PRO A 163 -5.82 -21.66 23.47
C PRO A 163 -7.03 -21.08 22.76
N VAL A 164 -7.76 -21.92 22.03
CA VAL A 164 -9.09 -21.55 21.52
C VAL A 164 -9.93 -21.35 22.76
N GLU A 165 -10.09 -20.10 23.18
CA GLU A 165 -10.97 -19.75 24.28
C GLU A 165 -12.35 -20.32 23.95
N PRO A 166 -12.98 -21.10 24.85
CA PRO A 166 -14.26 -21.73 24.56
C PRO A 166 -15.27 -20.65 24.19
N ALA A 167 -15.88 -20.79 23.01
CA ALA A 167 -16.95 -19.91 22.58
C ALA A 167 -18.00 -19.79 23.71
N PRO A 168 -18.47 -18.57 24.04
CA PRO A 168 -19.48 -18.41 25.07
C PRO A 168 -20.72 -19.21 24.69
N ALA A 169 -21.17 -20.06 25.61
CA ALA A 169 -22.37 -20.88 25.42
C ALA A 169 -23.59 -19.97 25.22
N PRO A 170 -24.54 -20.35 24.33
CA PRO A 170 -25.76 -19.60 24.06
C PRO A 170 -26.72 -19.55 25.27
#